data_AF-A0A0N0PG04-F1
#
_entry.id   AF-A0A0N0PG04-F1
#
_cell.length_a   1.000
_cell.length_b   1.000
_cell.length_c   1.000
_cell.angle_alpha   90.00
_cell.angle_beta   90.00
_cell.angle_gamma   90.00
#
_symmetry.space_group_name_H-M   'P 1'
#
loop_
_entity.id
_entity.type
_entity.pdbx_description
1 polymer ?
#
loop_
_entity_poly.entity_id
_entity_poly.type
_entity_poly.pdbx_seq_one_letter_code
_entity_poly.pdbx_strand_id
1 'polypeptide(L)' 'MIKCIIFLALILVAIGESKEMRQLNIAQGPVRGYKEAGDDVFVFYGIPYATAPTGPNKYKVWSP' A
#
# COMPACT_ATOMS: atom_id res chain seq x y z
N MET A 1 -5.56 -38.81 -1.00
CA MET A 1 -4.80 -38.26 0.16
C MET A 1 -3.70 -37.30 -0.29
N ILE A 2 -2.72 -37.71 -1.10
CA ILE A 2 -1.63 -36.83 -1.60
C ILE A 2 -2.13 -35.57 -2.33
N LYS A 3 -3.18 -35.69 -3.16
CA LYS A 3 -3.73 -34.54 -3.90
C LYS A 3 -4.30 -33.46 -2.99
N CYS A 4 -4.89 -33.85 -1.85
CA CYS A 4 -5.43 -32.92 -0.86
C CYS A 4 -4.30 -32.21 -0.10
N ILE A 5 -3.20 -32.92 0.19
CA ILE A 5 -2.03 -32.35 0.87
C ILE A 5 -1.35 -31.30 -0.02
N ILE A 6 -1.17 -31.59 -1.31
CA ILE A 6 -0.60 -30.64 -2.28
C ILE A 6 -1.50 -29.41 -2.41
N PHE A 7 -2.82 -29.62 -2.51
CA PHE A 7 -3.77 -28.51 -2.61
C PHE A 7 -3.76 -27.62 -1.36
N LEU A 8 -3.68 -28.21 -0.17
CA LEU A 8 -3.57 -27.47 1.09
C LEU A 8 -2.25 -26.69 1.20
N ALA A 9 -1.13 -27.28 0.78
CA ALA A 9 0.16 -26.61 0.77
C ALA A 9 0.18 -25.40 -0.17
N LEU A 10 -0.44 -25.51 -1.36
CA LEU A 10 -0.56 -24.39 -2.30
C LEU A 10 -1.40 -23.24 -1.73
N ILE A 11 -2.47 -23.54 -0.98
CA ILE A 11 -3.27 -22.52 -0.30
C ILE A 11 -2.44 -21.79 0.75
N LEU A 12 -1.66 -22.51 1.57
CA LEU A 12 -0.81 -21.88 2.60
C LEU A 12 0.27 -20.97 2.00
N VAL A 13 0.89 -21.38 0.89
CA VAL A 13 1.85 -20.52 0.17
C VAL A 13 1.15 -19.29 -0.43
N ALA A 14 -0.06 -19.45 -0.96
CA ALA A 14 -0.82 -18.35 -1.54
C ALA A 14 -1.33 -17.33 -0.51
N ILE A 15 -1.55 -17.75 0.74
CA ILE A 15 -2.00 -16.85 1.81
C ILE A 15 -0.90 -15.84 2.17
N GLY A 16 0.39 -16.19 1.95
CA GLY A 16 1.52 -15.28 2.07
C GLY A 16 1.63 -14.58 3.42
N GLU A 17 2.69 -13.81 3.61
CA GLU A 17 2.82 -12.95 4.79
C GLU A 17 2.11 -11.62 4.51
N SER A 18 0.92 -11.43 5.07
CA SER A 18 0.23 -10.14 4.98
C SER A 18 0.99 -9.13 5.85
N LYS A 19 1.65 -8.13 5.25
CA LYS A 19 2.30 -7.05 6.00
C LYS A 19 1.30 -6.33 6.89
N GLU A 20 1.65 -6.11 8.14
CA GLU A 20 0.83 -5.34 9.08
C GLU A 20 0.52 -3.97 8.46
N MET A 21 -0.76 -3.59 8.47
CA MET A 21 -1.29 -2.44 7.76
C MET A 21 -1.91 -1.46 8.74
N ARG A 22 -1.71 -0.15 8.52
CA ARG A 22 -2.45 0.92 9.21
C ARG A 22 -3.13 1.83 8.20
N GLN A 23 -4.39 2.19 8.47
CA GLN A 23 -5.12 3.20 7.71
C GLN A 23 -5.24 4.49 8.53
N LEU A 24 -4.97 5.62 7.90
CA LEU A 24 -5.13 6.96 8.46
C LEU A 24 -6.11 7.76 7.60
N ASN A 25 -6.92 8.60 8.23
CA ASN A 25 -7.79 9.52 7.52
C ASN A 25 -7.14 10.91 7.54
N ILE A 26 -6.77 11.43 6.37
CA ILE A 26 -6.21 12.78 6.19
C ILE A 26 -7.17 13.65 5.38
N ALA A 27 -6.86 14.94 5.21
CA ALA A 27 -7.73 15.88 4.49
C ALA A 27 -8.03 15.44 3.04
N GLN A 28 -7.08 14.74 2.40
CA GLN A 28 -7.18 14.23 1.04
C GLN A 28 -7.94 12.88 0.95
N GLY A 29 -8.32 12.28 2.08
CA GLY A 29 -9.00 10.98 2.15
C GLY A 29 -8.22 9.92 2.93
N PRO A 30 -8.65 8.65 2.89
CA PRO A 30 -7.98 7.56 3.59
C PRO A 30 -6.66 7.18 2.90
N VAL A 31 -5.60 7.00 3.67
CA VAL A 31 -4.30 6.51 3.21
C VAL A 31 -3.91 5.26 3.98
N ARG A 32 -3.32 4.30 3.27
CA ARG A 32 -2.83 3.03 3.80
C ARG A 32 -1.31 3.01 3.83
N GLY A 33 -0.76 2.62 4.97
CA GLY A 33 0.66 2.38 5.17
C GLY A 33 0.89 0.97 5.69
N TYR A 34 2.15 0.53 5.62
CA TYR A 34 2.55 -0.80 6.03
C TYR A 34 3.69 -0.72 7.04
N LYS A 35 3.75 -1.70 7.94
CA LYS A 35 4.87 -1.84 8.85
C LYS A 35 6.14 -2.19 8.07
N GLU A 36 7.21 -1.45 8.33
CA GLU A 36 8.50 -1.72 7.72
C GLU A 36 9.15 -2.94 8.38
N ALA A 37 9.86 -3.75 7.60
CA ALA A 37 10.50 -4.94 8.15
C ALA A 37 11.73 -4.55 8.96
N GLY A 38 11.78 -4.93 10.23
CA GLY A 38 12.92 -4.68 11.12
C GLY A 38 12.83 -3.40 11.96
N ASP A 39 11.84 -2.54 11.69
CA ASP A 39 11.60 -1.31 12.45
C ASP A 39 10.16 -1.29 13.02
N ASP A 40 9.97 -0.64 14.16
CA ASP A 40 8.63 -0.46 14.74
C ASP A 40 7.94 0.82 14.23
N VAL A 41 7.92 0.97 12.91
CA VAL A 41 7.32 2.13 12.23
C VAL A 41 6.39 1.71 11.11
N PHE A 42 5.37 2.53 10.85
CA PHE A 42 4.51 2.41 9.68
C PHE A 42 4.90 3.47 8.66
N VAL A 43 5.13 3.06 7.41
CA VAL A 43 5.52 3.95 6.33
C VAL A 43 4.41 4.09 5.30
N PHE A 44 4.18 5.33 4.85
CA PHE A 44 3.12 5.70 3.92
C PHE A 44 3.75 6.38 2.69
N TYR A 45 3.98 5.60 1.64
CA TYR A 45 4.61 6.10 0.40
C TYR A 45 3.57 6.67 -0.57
N GLY A 46 4.00 7.64 -1.39
CA GLY A 46 3.25 8.09 -2.56
C GLY A 46 1.97 8.87 -2.25
N ILE A 47 1.85 9.48 -1.06
CA ILE A 47 0.71 10.34 -0.73
C ILE A 47 0.73 11.57 -1.65
N PRO A 48 -0.29 11.78 -2.49
CA PRO A 48 -0.35 12.97 -3.33
C PRO A 48 -0.60 14.20 -2.45
N TYR A 49 0.27 15.20 -2.59
CA TYR A 49 0.18 16.48 -1.87
C TYR A 49 -0.20 17.66 -2.78
N ALA A 50 -0.24 17.42 -4.09
CA ALA A 50 -0.52 18.42 -5.11
C ALA A 50 -1.12 17.75 -6.36
N THR A 51 -1.79 18.56 -7.18
CA THR A 51 -2.24 18.11 -8.50
C THR A 51 -1.04 17.79 -9.40
N ALA A 52 -1.09 16.66 -10.12
CA ALA A 52 -0.01 16.25 -11.01
C ALA A 52 0.26 17.32 -12.11
N PRO A 53 1.53 17.70 -12.35
CA PRO A 53 1.89 18.73 -13.32
C PRO A 53 1.91 18.16 -14.76
N THR A 54 0.76 17.65 -15.21
CA THR A 54 0.58 17.06 -16.54
C THR A 54 -0.40 17.86 -17.38
N GLY A 55 -0.30 17.73 -18.71
CA GLY A 55 -1.20 18.42 -19.66
C GLY A 55 -1.26 19.94 -19.42
N PRO A 56 -2.45 20.53 -19.24
CA PRO A 56 -2.62 21.96 -18.96
C PRO A 56 -1.91 22.46 -17.69
N ASN A 57 -1.47 21.57 -16.80
CA ASN A 57 -0.85 21.92 -15.52
C ASN A 57 0.68 21.85 -15.55
N LYS A 58 1.31 21.50 -16.68
CA LYS A 58 2.76 21.24 -16.78
C LYS A 58 3.66 22.40 -16.32
N TYR A 59 3.20 23.64 -16.47
CA TYR A 59 3.96 24.84 -16.12
C TYR A 59 3.20 25.78 -15.18
N LYS A 60 2.11 25.30 -14.58
CA LYS A 60 1.34 26.09 -13.61
C LYS A 60 1.96 25.95 -12.22
N VAL A 61 1.78 26.98 -11.41
CA VAL A 61 2.09 26.88 -9.97
C VAL A 61 1.30 25.71 -9.38
N TRP A 62 1.89 25.02 -8.42
CA TRP A 62 1.21 23.90 -7.79
C TRP A 62 -0.08 24.40 -7.11
N SER A 63 -1.16 23.63 -7.25
CA SER A 63 -2.34 23.76 -6.41
C SER A 63 -2.32 22.63 -5.39
N PRO A 64 -2.54 22.92 -4.10
CA PRO A 64 -2.86 21.89 -3.12
C PRO A 64 -4.15 21.16 -3.48
#